data_AF-A0A1C6N766-F1
#
_entry.id   AF-A0A1C6N766-F1
#
_cell.length_a   1.000
_cell.length_b   1.000
_cell.length_c   1.000
_cell.angle_alpha   90.00
_cell.angle_beta   90.00
_cell.angle_gamma   90.00
#
_symmetry.space_group_name_H-M   'P 1'
#
loop_
_entity.id
_entity.type
_entity.pdbx_description
1 polymer ?
#
loop_
_entity_poly.entity_id
_entity_poly.type
_entity_poly.pdbx_seq_one_letter_code
_entity_poly.pdbx_strand_id
1 'polypeptide(L)'
;MTVLVLALLATGVVMHGHEPMVDADDLGAGWWHRVATVVHGVFAWVFCVVAGRWIWPHIVLVWPRRNGNWIWELGIATALVGGVAALTGLGLLYGAADWREILTAVHWWGGIAWPVACLVHAWKWIIEKMGQRR
;
A
#
# COMPACT_ATOMS: atom_id res chain seq x y z
N MET A 1 -11.80 1.62 4.26
CA MET A 1 -10.44 1.21 3.83
C MET A 1 -10.06 1.88 2.52
N THR A 2 -10.92 1.83 1.50
CA THR A 2 -10.71 2.46 0.18
C THR A 2 -10.25 3.91 0.24
N VAL A 3 -10.90 4.76 1.05
CA VAL A 3 -10.52 6.18 1.19
C VAL A 3 -9.06 6.34 1.68
N LEU A 4 -8.63 5.51 2.63
CA LEU A 4 -7.26 5.56 3.16
C LEU A 4 -6.24 5.13 2.10
N VAL A 5 -6.56 4.08 1.33
CA VAL A 5 -5.73 3.61 0.22
C VAL A 5 -5.59 4.69 -0.86
N LEU A 6 -6.69 5.36 -1.21
CA LEU A 6 -6.67 6.46 -2.19
C LEU A 6 -5.88 7.67 -1.69
N ALA A 7 -6.02 8.02 -0.40
CA ALA A 7 -5.27 9.10 0.21
C ALA A 7 -3.75 8.82 0.22
N LEU A 8 -3.36 7.58 0.57
CA LEU A 8 -1.97 7.13 0.52
C LEU A 8 -1.40 7.17 -0.90
N LEU A 9 -2.16 6.68 -1.88
CA LEU A 9 -1.73 6.70 -3.28
C LEU A 9 -1.59 8.13 -3.80
N ALA A 10 -2.59 8.99 -3.56
CA ALA A 10 -2.57 10.38 -4.02
C ALA A 10 -1.39 11.15 -3.42
N THR A 11 -1.16 11.01 -2.11
CA THR A 11 -0.01 11.66 -1.45
C THR A 11 1.33 11.09 -1.92
N GLY A 12 1.43 9.78 -2.18
CA GLY A 12 2.62 9.17 -2.78
C GLY A 12 2.92 9.71 -4.17
N VAL A 13 1.91 9.87 -5.03
CA VAL A 13 2.05 10.49 -6.36
C VAL A 13 2.55 11.92 -6.25
N VAL A 14 2.01 12.71 -5.30
CA VAL A 14 2.47 14.08 -5.07
C VAL A 14 3.94 14.11 -4.63
N MET A 15 4.33 13.22 -3.70
CA MET A 15 5.71 13.13 -3.22
C MET A 15 6.70 12.76 -4.33
N HIS A 16 6.36 11.77 -5.16
CA HIS A 16 7.23 11.31 -6.26
C HIS A 16 7.29 12.32 -7.42
N GLY A 17 6.17 13.00 -7.72
CA GLY A 17 6.12 14.03 -8.77
C GLY A 17 6.75 15.37 -8.38
N HIS A 18 6.94 15.63 -7.08
CA HIS A 18 7.53 16.87 -6.56
C HIS A 18 8.75 16.55 -5.69
N GLU A 19 9.63 15.66 -6.13
CA GLU A 19 10.89 15.45 -5.43
C GLU A 19 11.69 16.77 -5.42
N PRO A 20 12.17 17.23 -4.25
CA PRO A 20 12.90 18.50 -4.17
C PRO A 20 14.22 18.35 -4.93
N MET A 21 14.26 18.89 -6.15
CA MET A 21 15.50 19.02 -6.91
C MET A 21 16.42 19.96 -6.17
N VAL A 22 17.68 19.54 -5.97
CA VAL A 22 18.70 20.24 -5.17
C VAL A 22 18.97 21.67 -5.68
N ASP A 23 18.64 21.96 -6.95
CA ASP A 23 18.94 23.24 -7.61
C ASP A 23 17.71 24.09 -7.98
N ALA A 24 16.49 23.72 -7.58
CA ALA A 24 15.31 24.52 -7.89
C ALA A 24 14.98 25.46 -6.73
N ASP A 25 15.06 26.78 -6.97
CA ASP A 25 14.47 27.87 -6.16
C ASP A 25 12.92 27.77 -6.06
N ASP A 26 12.33 26.61 -6.34
CA ASP A 26 10.90 26.35 -6.29
C ASP A 26 10.48 26.01 -4.85
N LEU A 27 10.33 27.08 -4.07
CA LEU A 27 9.76 27.03 -2.72
C LEU A 27 8.40 26.30 -2.68
N GLY A 28 7.66 26.27 -3.80
CA GLY A 28 6.36 25.60 -3.93
C GLY A 28 6.46 24.08 -4.02
N ALA A 29 7.37 23.54 -4.84
CA ALA A 29 7.58 22.09 -4.95
C ALA A 29 8.03 21.48 -3.62
N GLY A 30 8.98 22.12 -2.93
CA GLY A 30 9.42 21.69 -1.60
C GLY A 30 8.35 21.81 -0.51
N TRP A 31 7.38 22.72 -0.65
CA TRP A 31 6.24 22.81 0.26
C TRP A 31 5.28 21.63 0.08
N TRP A 32 4.86 21.35 -1.16
CA TRP A 32 3.92 20.26 -1.45
C TRP A 32 4.48 18.90 -1.07
N HIS A 33 5.76 18.64 -1.35
CA HIS A 33 6.41 17.40 -0.91
C HIS A 33 6.36 17.21 0.61
N ARG A 34 6.65 18.28 1.38
CA ARG A 34 6.63 18.24 2.85
C ARG A 34 5.23 17.99 3.39
N VAL A 35 4.24 18.73 2.90
CA VAL A 35 2.83 18.54 3.32
C VAL A 35 2.36 17.13 2.97
N ALA A 36 2.62 16.67 1.74
CA ALA A 36 2.26 15.33 1.31
C ALA A 36 2.93 14.25 2.17
N THR A 37 4.21 14.42 2.53
CA THR A 37 4.95 13.49 3.40
C THR A 37 4.30 13.36 4.78
N VAL A 38 3.94 14.49 5.42
CA VAL A 38 3.27 14.49 6.73
C VAL A 38 1.90 13.82 6.64
N VAL A 39 1.09 14.21 5.65
CA VAL A 39 -0.25 13.66 5.44
C VAL A 39 -0.19 12.15 5.14
N HIS A 40 0.76 11.72 4.29
CA HIS A 40 1.00 10.32 3.97
C HIS A 40 1.34 9.52 5.23
N GLY A 41 2.28 10.01 6.05
CA GLY A 41 2.66 9.37 7.30
C GLY A 41 1.49 9.20 8.27
N VAL A 42 0.66 10.24 8.45
CA VAL A 42 -0.54 10.17 9.30
C VAL A 42 -1.52 9.12 8.78
N PHE A 43 -1.82 9.13 7.48
CA PHE A 43 -2.72 8.14 6.90
C PHE A 43 -2.15 6.73 6.95
N ALA A 44 -0.83 6.55 6.86
CA ALA A 44 -0.18 5.25 6.96
C ALA A 44 -0.38 4.64 8.34
N TRP A 45 -0.21 5.43 9.40
CA TRP A 45 -0.49 4.99 10.78
C TRP A 45 -1.96 4.61 10.97
N VAL A 46 -2.89 5.46 10.52
CA VAL A 46 -4.34 5.16 10.58
C VAL A 46 -4.66 3.89 9.79
N PHE A 47 -4.07 3.73 8.61
CA PHE A 47 -4.21 2.54 7.78
C PHE A 47 -3.72 1.30 8.53
N CYS A 48 -2.54 1.30 9.13
CA CYS A 48 -1.99 0.17 9.89
C CYS A 48 -2.92 -0.27 11.03
N VAL A 49 -3.43 0.69 11.82
CA VAL A 49 -4.37 0.40 12.93
C VAL A 49 -5.64 -0.28 12.42
N VAL A 50 -6.23 0.28 11.36
CA VAL A 50 -7.49 -0.27 10.84
C VAL A 50 -7.24 -1.59 10.10
N ALA A 51 -6.16 -1.72 9.33
CA ALA A 51 -5.77 -2.96 8.64
C ALA A 51 -5.57 -4.11 9.63
N GLY A 52 -4.87 -3.89 10.75
CA GLY A 52 -4.69 -4.89 11.80
C GLY A 52 -6.01 -5.43 12.38
N ARG A 53 -7.06 -4.60 12.42
CA ARG A 53 -8.40 -5.03 12.87
C ARG A 53 -9.13 -5.93 11.88
N TRP A 54 -8.87 -5.78 10.57
CA TRP A 54 -9.57 -6.53 9.52
C TRP A 54 -8.81 -7.75 9.01
N ILE A 55 -7.47 -7.73 9.08
CA ILE A 55 -6.61 -8.81 8.58
C ILE A 55 -6.87 -10.13 9.32
N TRP A 56 -6.98 -10.12 10.65
CA TRP A 56 -7.17 -11.38 11.40
C TRP A 56 -8.49 -12.08 11.11
N PRO A 57 -9.65 -11.42 11.16
CA PRO A 57 -10.90 -12.05 10.74
C PRO A 57 -10.85 -12.59 9.31
N HIS A 58 -10.21 -11.86 8.39
CA HIS A 58 -10.09 -12.28 7.00
C HIS A 58 -9.24 -13.54 6.84
N ILE A 59 -8.07 -13.60 7.49
CA ILE A 59 -7.20 -14.78 7.47
C ILE A 59 -7.96 -15.98 8.02
N VAL A 60 -8.64 -15.86 9.17
CA VAL A 60 -9.42 -16.97 9.75
C VAL A 60 -10.47 -17.51 8.76
N LEU A 61 -11.13 -16.63 8.00
CA LEU A 61 -12.14 -17.04 7.02
C LEU A 61 -11.56 -17.74 5.78
N VAL A 62 -10.36 -17.36 5.34
CA VAL A 62 -9.78 -17.85 4.07
C VAL A 62 -8.80 -18.99 4.29
N TRP A 63 -8.18 -19.09 5.46
CA TRP A 63 -7.15 -20.08 5.79
C TRP A 63 -7.56 -21.55 5.57
N PRO A 64 -8.79 -21.98 5.92
CA PRO A 64 -9.22 -23.37 5.66
C PRO A 64 -9.29 -23.73 4.17
N ARG A 65 -9.36 -22.73 3.28
CA ARG A 65 -9.51 -22.92 1.84
C ARG A 65 -8.17 -23.03 1.09
N ARG A 66 -7.07 -23.37 1.77
CA ARG A 66 -5.69 -23.33 1.24
C ARG A 66 -5.36 -24.35 0.14
N ASN A 67 -6.04 -25.51 0.12
CA ASN A 67 -5.65 -26.60 -0.77
C ASN A 67 -6.13 -26.34 -2.21
N GLY A 68 -5.19 -26.07 -3.13
CA GLY A 68 -5.45 -25.94 -4.57
C GLY A 68 -6.27 -24.70 -4.96
N ASN A 69 -6.31 -23.68 -4.11
CA ASN A 69 -7.09 -22.48 -4.33
C ASN A 69 -6.20 -21.29 -4.65
N TRP A 70 -6.14 -20.92 -5.93
CA TRP A 70 -5.39 -19.75 -6.40
C TRP A 70 -5.81 -18.44 -5.71
N ILE A 71 -7.04 -18.33 -5.18
CA ILE A 71 -7.44 -17.16 -4.36
C ILE A 71 -6.60 -17.06 -3.10
N TRP A 72 -6.34 -18.20 -2.45
CA TRP A 72 -5.54 -18.25 -1.24
C TRP A 72 -4.10 -17.83 -1.56
N GLU A 73 -3.54 -18.33 -2.65
CA GLU A 73 -2.21 -17.93 -3.14
C GLU A 73 -2.15 -16.43 -3.44
N LEU A 74 -3.17 -15.86 -4.09
CA LEU A 74 -3.27 -14.41 -4.27
C LEU A 74 -3.41 -13.65 -2.95
N GLY A 75 -4.07 -14.22 -1.95
CA GLY A 75 -4.15 -13.65 -0.62
C GLY A 75 -2.77 -13.55 0.02
N ILE A 76 -1.96 -14.61 -0.10
CA ILE A 76 -0.56 -14.61 0.33
C ILE A 76 0.26 -13.59 -0.45
N ALA A 77 0.15 -13.56 -1.78
CA ALA A 77 0.85 -12.58 -2.60
C ALA A 77 0.49 -11.14 -2.20
N THR A 78 -0.80 -10.85 -1.98
CA THR A 78 -1.28 -9.54 -1.52
C THR A 78 -0.71 -9.19 -0.15
N ALA A 79 -0.69 -10.14 0.78
CA ALA A 79 -0.12 -9.94 2.11
C ALA A 79 1.40 -9.68 2.05
N LEU A 80 2.13 -10.39 1.19
CA LEU A 80 3.57 -10.20 0.99
C LEU A 80 3.87 -8.83 0.38
N VAL A 81 3.21 -8.45 -0.71
CA VAL A 81 3.43 -7.15 -1.36
C VAL A 81 3.09 -6.00 -0.41
N GLY A 82 1.96 -6.11 0.32
CA GLY A 82 1.56 -5.11 1.31
C GLY A 82 2.52 -5.05 2.50
N GLY A 83 3.01 -6.21 2.96
CA GLY A 83 4.00 -6.31 4.03
C GLY A 83 5.34 -5.68 3.64
N VAL A 84 5.83 -5.96 2.43
CA VAL A 84 7.03 -5.31 1.88
C VAL A 84 6.86 -3.81 1.81
N ALA A 85 5.74 -3.31 1.26
CA ALA A 85 5.46 -1.87 1.19
C ALA A 85 5.42 -1.22 2.59
N ALA A 86 4.80 -1.87 3.58
CA ALA A 86 4.77 -1.35 4.95
C ALA A 86 6.17 -1.32 5.59
N LEU A 87 6.97 -2.38 5.41
CA LEU A 87 8.33 -2.47 5.95
C LEU A 87 9.26 -1.45 5.31
N THR A 88 9.18 -1.23 4.00
CA THR A 88 9.99 -0.20 3.34
C THR A 88 9.54 1.20 3.73
N GLY A 89 8.25 1.43 4.00
CA GLY A 89 7.76 2.69 4.57
C GLY A 89 8.33 2.98 5.96
N LEU A 90 8.40 1.96 6.83
CA LEU A 90 9.07 2.07 8.12
C LEU A 90 10.58 2.32 7.96
N GLY A 91 11.21 1.65 7.00
CA GLY A 91 12.61 1.86 6.65
C GLY A 91 12.90 3.28 6.16
N LEU A 92 12.00 3.88 5.37
CA LEU A 92 12.14 5.27 4.92
C LEU A 92 11.99 6.28 6.07
N LEU A 93 11.27 5.92 7.12
CA LEU A 93 11.05 6.80 8.28
C LEU A 93 12.17 6.68 9.33
N TYR A 94 12.72 5.49 9.52
CA TYR A 94 13.63 5.19 10.63
C TYR A 94 14.96 4.53 10.23
N GLY A 95 15.14 4.18 8.96
CA GLY A 95 16.31 3.47 8.45
C GLY A 95 17.50 4.38 8.14
N ALA A 96 18.61 3.76 7.77
CA ALA A 96 19.83 4.44 7.35
C ALA A 96 19.63 5.19 6.02
N ALA A 97 20.27 6.35 5.88
CA ALA A 97 20.20 7.17 4.66
C ALA A 97 20.71 6.41 3.43
N ASP A 98 21.69 5.52 3.59
CA ASP A 98 22.31 4.73 2.52
C ASP A 98 21.31 3.80 1.81
N TRP A 99 20.20 3.45 2.46
CA TRP A 99 19.16 2.59 1.88
C TRP A 99 18.03 3.37 1.25
N ARG A 100 18.04 4.71 1.35
CA ARG A 100 16.89 5.53 1.00
C ARG A 100 16.49 5.38 -0.47
N GLU A 101 17.44 5.29 -1.38
CA GLU A 101 17.17 5.11 -2.81
C GLU A 101 16.42 3.79 -3.09
N ILE A 102 16.99 2.66 -2.66
CA ILE A 102 16.38 1.34 -2.87
C ILE A 102 15.04 1.22 -2.14
N LEU A 103 14.93 1.74 -0.91
CA LEU A 103 13.68 1.71 -0.16
C LEU A 103 12.61 2.57 -0.84
N THR A 104 12.97 3.71 -1.41
CA THR A 104 12.03 4.58 -2.15
C THR A 104 11.50 3.86 -3.38
N ALA A 105 12.38 3.25 -4.17
CA ALA A 105 11.99 2.49 -5.37
C ALA A 105 11.07 1.31 -5.01
N VAL A 106 11.44 0.50 -4.01
CA VAL A 106 10.65 -0.67 -3.59
C VAL A 106 9.32 -0.23 -2.97
N HIS A 107 9.31 0.83 -2.15
CA HIS A 107 8.09 1.35 -1.55
C HIS A 107 7.12 1.89 -2.59
N TRP A 108 7.61 2.64 -3.58
CA TRP A 108 6.79 3.16 -4.67
C TRP A 108 6.11 2.05 -5.47
N TRP A 109 6.89 1.10 -5.98
CA TRP A 109 6.35 0.00 -6.77
C TRP A 109 5.46 -0.92 -5.95
N GLY A 110 5.81 -1.17 -4.69
CA GLY A 110 4.95 -1.90 -3.75
C GLY A 110 3.62 -1.18 -3.49
N GLY A 111 3.64 0.14 -3.35
CA GLY A 111 2.46 0.98 -3.15
C GLY A 111 1.49 0.98 -4.34
N ILE A 112 1.99 0.77 -5.57
CA ILE A 112 1.16 0.58 -6.77
C ILE A 112 0.69 -0.87 -6.92
N ALA A 113 1.60 -1.82 -6.74
CA ALA A 113 1.31 -3.24 -6.94
C ALA A 113 0.28 -3.77 -5.93
N TRP A 114 0.30 -3.27 -4.70
CA TRP A 114 -0.56 -3.79 -3.63
C TRP A 114 -2.06 -3.51 -3.85
N PRO A 115 -2.52 -2.29 -4.21
CA PRO A 115 -3.91 -2.05 -4.58
C PRO A 115 -4.37 -2.91 -5.76
N VAL A 116 -3.51 -3.13 -6.76
CA VAL A 116 -3.81 -4.00 -7.91
C VAL A 116 -4.01 -5.44 -7.44
N ALA A 117 -3.10 -5.97 -6.61
CA ALA A 117 -3.23 -7.30 -6.04
C ALA A 117 -4.51 -7.46 -5.20
N CYS A 118 -4.86 -6.46 -4.39
CA CYS A 118 -6.12 -6.42 -3.64
C CYS A 118 -7.35 -6.51 -4.54
N LEU A 119 -7.37 -5.74 -5.64
CA LEU A 119 -8.45 -5.76 -6.61
C LEU A 119 -8.59 -7.12 -7.28
N VAL A 120 -7.48 -7.71 -7.74
CA VAL A 120 -7.48 -9.04 -8.37
C VAL A 120 -7.96 -10.11 -7.38
N HIS A 121 -7.50 -10.06 -6.13
CA HIS A 121 -7.94 -10.99 -5.08
C HIS A 121 -9.44 -10.85 -4.76
N ALA A 122 -9.97 -9.62 -4.70
CA ALA A 122 -11.38 -9.36 -4.44
C ALA A 122 -12.29 -9.66 -5.65
N TRP A 123 -11.79 -9.48 -6.86
CA TRP A 123 -12.54 -9.60 -8.11
C TRP A 123 -13.23 -10.96 -8.27
N LYS A 124 -12.53 -12.04 -7.94
CA LYS A 124 -13.09 -13.39 -8.08
C LYS A 124 -14.29 -13.61 -7.16
N TRP A 125 -14.22 -13.12 -5.93
CA TRP A 125 -15.35 -13.20 -4.98
C TRP A 125 -16.56 -12.41 -5.45
N ILE A 126 -16.35 -11.26 -6.12
CA ILE A 126 -17.44 -10.46 -6.69
C ILE A 126 -18.12 -11.24 -7.83
N ILE A 127 -17.35 -11.85 -8.74
CA ILE A 127 -17.89 -12.63 -9.86
C ILE A 127 -18.63 -13.89 -9.37
N GLU A 128 -18.02 -14.69 -8.48
CA GLU A 128 -18.63 -15.92 -7.97
C GLU A 128 -19.95 -15.65 -7.25
N LYS A 129 -20.02 -14.56 -6.48
CA LYS A 129 -21.22 -14.16 -5.73
C LYS A 129 -22.34 -13.63 -6.62
N MET A 130 -22.02 -13.09 -7.80
CA MET A 130 -23.02 -12.71 -8.82
C MET A 130 -23.52 -13.93 -9.60
N GLY A 131 -22.68 -14.94 -9.82
CA GLY A 131 -23.05 -16.19 -10.48
C GLY A 131 -24.05 -17.04 -9.68
N GLN A 132 -24.00 -17.00 -8.34
CA GLN A 132 -24.94 -17.71 -7.46
C GLN A 132 -26.30 -17.01 -7.27
N ARG A 133 -26.49 -15.81 -7.82
CA ARG A 133 -27.74 -15.04 -7.75
C ARG A 133 -28.55 -15.07 -9.05
N ARG A 134 -28.12 -15.84 -10.05
CA ARG A 134 -28.86 -16.14 -11.28
C ARG A 134 -29.40 -17.55 -11.22
#